data_AF-A0A811R9A7-F1
#
_entry.id   AF-A0A811R9A7-F1
#
_cell.length_a   1.000
_cell.length_b   1.000
_cell.length_c   1.000
_cell.angle_alpha   90.00
_cell.angle_beta   90.00
_cell.angle_gamma   90.00
#
_symmetry.space_group_name_H-M   'P 1'
#
loop_
_entity.id
_entity.type
_entity.pdbx_description
1 polymer ?
#
loop_
_entity_poly.entity_id
_entity_poly.type
_entity_poly.pdbx_seq_one_letter_code
_entity_poly.pdbx_strand_id
1 'polypeptide(L)'
;MHSKVQKAFNGVAAADLANKMSEAQAAVLKETLYTAGATISKAYTDGDEKKIAQVLAAYSKATDEVIVAAPVDKLNVLEKTFTAATTTGN
;
A
#
# COMPACT_ATOMS: atom_id res chain seq x y z
N MET A 1 5.39 6.91 -10.24
CA MET A 1 4.98 6.37 -8.92
C MET A 1 5.88 6.99 -7.85
N HIS A 2 5.28 7.55 -6.79
CA HIS A 2 5.95 8.35 -5.76
C HIS A 2 7.02 7.53 -5.00
N SER A 3 8.22 8.08 -4.84
CA SER A 3 9.40 7.43 -4.23
C SER A 3 9.15 6.79 -2.85
N LYS A 4 8.20 7.33 -2.08
CA LYS A 4 7.79 6.76 -0.78
C LYS A 4 7.05 5.43 -0.88
N VAL A 5 6.15 5.30 -1.85
CA VAL A 5 5.36 4.08 -2.06
C VAL A 5 6.30 2.93 -2.43
N GLN A 6 7.25 3.19 -3.33
CA GLN A 6 8.26 2.21 -3.72
C GLN A 6 9.17 1.78 -2.55
N LYS A 7 9.46 2.70 -1.61
CA LYS A 7 10.24 2.39 -0.40
C LYS A 7 9.48 1.47 0.57
N ALA A 8 8.17 1.69 0.72
CA ALA A 8 7.27 0.80 1.46
C ALA A 8 7.36 -0.62 0.92
N PHE A 9 7.23 -0.74 -0.40
CA PHE A 9 7.24 -2.02 -1.10
C PHE A 9 8.57 -2.73 -1.02
N ASN A 10 9.69 -2.02 -1.16
CA ASN A 10 11.01 -2.61 -0.95
C ASN A 10 11.19 -3.09 0.49
N GLY A 11 10.64 -2.37 1.48
CA GLY A 11 10.68 -2.78 2.89
C GLY A 11 9.84 -4.03 3.17
N VAL A 12 8.67 -4.15 2.54
CA VAL A 12 7.83 -5.36 2.60
C VAL A 12 8.56 -6.50 1.90
N ALA A 13 8.95 -6.35 0.63
CA ALA A 13 9.64 -7.39 -0.13
C ALA A 13 10.95 -7.86 0.53
N ALA A 14 11.69 -6.97 1.19
CA ALA A 14 12.91 -7.35 1.93
C ALA A 14 12.61 -8.12 3.22
N ALA A 15 11.57 -7.72 3.97
CA ALA A 15 11.12 -8.46 5.15
C ALA A 15 10.49 -9.83 4.77
N ASP A 16 9.90 -9.91 3.58
CA ASP A 16 9.19 -11.09 3.07
C ASP A 16 10.14 -12.10 2.39
N LEU A 17 11.18 -11.64 1.70
CA LEU A 17 12.25 -12.49 1.17
C LEU A 17 12.98 -13.23 2.31
N ALA A 18 13.09 -12.58 3.48
CA ALA A 18 13.63 -13.18 4.70
C ALA A 18 12.68 -14.24 5.31
N ASN A 19 11.38 -14.21 4.98
CA ASN A 19 10.35 -15.08 5.56
C ASN A 19 9.80 -16.15 4.59
N LYS A 20 10.33 -16.25 3.35
CA LYS A 20 9.83 -17.10 2.26
C LYS A 20 8.32 -16.92 2.02
N MET A 21 7.97 -15.83 1.35
CA MET A 21 6.60 -15.55 0.87
C MET A 21 5.98 -16.78 0.21
N SER A 22 4.79 -17.19 0.68
CA SER A 22 3.96 -18.16 -0.04
C SER A 22 3.33 -17.47 -1.27
N GLU A 23 3.04 -18.20 -2.35
CA GLU A 23 2.42 -17.64 -3.56
C GLU A 23 1.12 -16.85 -3.26
N ALA A 24 0.34 -17.29 -2.27
CA ALA A 24 -0.85 -16.60 -1.81
C ALA A 24 -0.55 -15.19 -1.26
N GLN A 25 0.54 -15.04 -0.50
CA GLN A 25 0.95 -13.75 0.07
C GLN A 25 1.48 -12.80 -1.02
N ALA A 26 2.21 -13.35 -1.99
CA ALA A 26 2.67 -12.58 -3.15
C ALA A 26 1.50 -12.09 -4.02
N ALA A 27 0.47 -12.92 -4.19
CA ALA A 27 -0.76 -12.55 -4.89
C ALA A 27 -1.52 -11.42 -4.19
N VAL A 28 -1.71 -11.52 -2.87
CA VAL A 28 -2.33 -10.46 -2.04
C VAL A 28 -1.58 -9.14 -2.15
N LEU A 29 -0.24 -9.18 -2.06
CA LEU A 29 0.58 -7.98 -2.19
C LEU A 29 0.41 -7.33 -3.58
N LYS A 30 0.40 -8.15 -4.64
CA LYS A 30 0.25 -7.69 -6.02
C LYS A 30 -1.14 -7.11 -6.29
N GLU A 31 -2.19 -7.73 -5.74
CA GLU A 31 -3.55 -7.22 -5.87
C GLU A 31 -3.72 -5.90 -5.12
N THR A 32 -3.21 -5.81 -3.89
CA THR A 32 -3.25 -4.59 -3.08
C THR A 32 -2.52 -3.44 -3.77
N LEU A 33 -1.37 -3.73 -4.39
CA LEU A 33 -0.61 -2.80 -5.23
C LEU A 33 -1.41 -2.29 -6.42
N TYR A 34 -2.04 -3.21 -7.14
CA TYR A 34 -2.84 -2.88 -8.32
C TYR A 34 -4.01 -1.97 -7.95
N THR A 35 -4.74 -2.33 -6.89
CA THR A 35 -5.86 -1.54 -6.37
C THR A 35 -5.40 -0.16 -5.91
N ALA A 36 -4.29 -0.06 -5.19
CA ALA A 36 -3.74 1.22 -4.77
C ALA A 36 -3.35 2.12 -5.94
N GLY A 37 -2.67 1.55 -6.94
CA GLY A 37 -2.34 2.25 -8.18
C GLY A 37 -3.59 2.72 -8.92
N ALA A 38 -4.62 1.89 -9.01
CA ALA A 38 -5.89 2.22 -9.65
C ALA A 38 -6.64 3.34 -8.92
N THR A 39 -6.73 3.30 -7.58
CA THR A 39 -7.37 4.36 -6.78
C THR A 39 -6.64 5.68 -6.92
N ILE A 40 -5.30 5.68 -6.84
CA ILE A 40 -4.50 6.88 -7.03
C ILE A 40 -4.70 7.42 -8.45
N SER A 41 -4.61 6.56 -9.48
CA SER A 41 -4.81 6.98 -10.87
C SER A 41 -6.22 7.54 -11.09
N LYS A 42 -7.25 6.94 -10.50
CA LYS A 42 -8.63 7.44 -10.55
C LYS A 42 -8.74 8.82 -9.90
N ALA A 43 -8.12 9.03 -8.73
CA ALA A 43 -8.11 10.34 -8.08
C ALA A 43 -7.44 11.40 -8.96
N TYR A 44 -6.35 11.05 -9.66
CA TYR A 44 -5.71 11.93 -10.65
C TYR A 44 -6.59 12.20 -11.88
N THR A 45 -7.38 11.22 -12.33
CA THR A 45 -8.34 11.39 -13.43
C THR A 45 -9.54 12.25 -13.04
N ASP A 46 -10.05 12.12 -11.80
CA ASP A 46 -11.10 12.99 -11.24
C ASP A 46 -10.65 14.47 -11.19
N GLY A 47 -9.34 14.72 -11.14
CA GLY A 47 -8.74 16.07 -11.15
C GLY A 47 -8.93 16.85 -9.85
N ASP A 48 -9.49 16.23 -8.81
CA ASP A 48 -9.69 16.86 -7.51
C ASP A 48 -8.41 16.77 -6.66
N GLU A 49 -7.68 17.88 -6.59
CA GLU A 49 -6.42 17.99 -5.86
C GLU A 49 -6.57 17.64 -4.36
N LYS A 50 -7.74 17.87 -3.75
CA LYS A 50 -7.98 17.52 -2.35
C LYS A 50 -8.15 16.01 -2.20
N LYS A 51 -8.91 15.37 -3.09
CA LYS A 51 -9.02 13.89 -3.12
C LYS A 51 -7.67 13.25 -3.39
N ILE A 52 -6.88 13.77 -4.32
CA ILE A 52 -5.53 13.28 -4.60
C ILE A 52 -4.65 13.39 -3.35
N ALA A 53 -4.66 14.54 -2.67
CA ALA A 53 -3.90 14.74 -1.44
C ALA A 53 -4.36 13.81 -0.30
N GLN A 54 -5.68 13.60 -0.14
CA GLN A 54 -6.23 12.68 0.86
C GLN A 54 -5.84 11.23 0.59
N VAL A 55 -5.98 10.78 -0.66
CA VAL A 55 -5.60 9.43 -1.08
C VAL A 55 -4.10 9.21 -0.86
N LEU A 56 -3.25 10.15 -1.29
CA LEU A 56 -1.80 10.07 -1.07
C LEU A 56 -1.43 10.07 0.42
N ALA A 57 -2.11 10.89 1.24
CA ALA A 57 -1.89 10.94 2.68
C ALA A 57 -2.29 9.62 3.36
N ALA A 58 -3.43 9.02 2.96
CA ALA A 58 -3.90 7.75 3.48
C ALA A 58 -2.91 6.61 3.15
N TYR A 59 -2.45 6.53 1.90
CA TYR A 59 -1.43 5.53 1.51
C TYR A 59 -0.07 5.78 2.16
N SER A 60 0.31 7.04 2.40
CA SER A 60 1.55 7.36 3.11
C SER A 60 1.46 6.90 4.57
N LYS A 61 0.32 7.07 5.23
CA LYS A 61 0.11 6.59 6.60
C LYS A 61 0.11 5.05 6.66
N ALA A 62 -0.60 4.40 5.75
CA ALA A 62 -0.61 2.94 5.62
C ALA A 62 0.81 2.38 5.42
N THR A 63 1.60 3.05 4.57
CA THR A 63 3.02 2.74 4.36
C THR A 63 3.84 2.83 5.66
N ASP A 64 3.68 3.91 6.43
CA ASP A 64 4.37 4.08 7.71
C ASP A 64 4.03 2.93 8.67
N GLU A 65 2.76 2.59 8.83
CA GLU A 65 2.31 1.47 9.68
C GLU A 65 2.93 0.13 9.27
N VAL A 66 3.01 -0.15 7.97
CA VAL A 66 3.68 -1.34 7.44
C VAL A 66 5.19 -1.32 7.71
N ILE A 67 5.84 -0.15 7.65
CA ILE A 67 7.27 -0.04 7.94
C ILE A 67 7.54 -0.37 9.42
N VAL A 68 6.71 0.12 10.35
CA VAL A 68 6.88 -0.13 11.80
C VAL A 68 6.42 -1.53 12.22
N ALA A 69 5.56 -2.19 11.44
CA ALA A 69 5.05 -3.52 11.75
C ALA A 69 6.17 -4.59 11.82
N ALA A 70 5.96 -5.57 12.71
CA ALA A 70 6.82 -6.74 12.82
C ALA A 70 6.85 -7.54 11.50
N PRO A 71 7.96 -8.18 11.12
CA PRO A 71 8.11 -8.86 9.84
C PRO A 71 6.98 -9.86 9.52
N VAL A 72 6.53 -10.60 10.53
CA VAL A 72 5.44 -11.59 10.43
C VAL A 72 4.06 -10.94 10.26
N ASP A 73 3.87 -9.71 10.73
CA ASP A 73 2.60 -8.99 10.65
C ASP A 73 2.53 -8.01 9.48
N LYS A 74 3.66 -7.70 8.83
CA LYS A 74 3.76 -6.69 7.74
C LYS A 74 2.73 -6.91 6.63
N LEU A 75 2.50 -8.16 6.22
CA LEU A 75 1.53 -8.47 5.15
C LEU A 75 0.09 -8.16 5.58
N ASN A 76 -0.29 -8.59 6.78
CA ASN A 76 -1.63 -8.37 7.34
C ASN A 76 -1.88 -6.87 7.60
N VAL A 77 -0.86 -6.16 8.10
CA VAL A 77 -0.90 -4.70 8.28
C VAL A 77 -1.02 -4.02 6.93
N LEU A 78 -0.32 -4.47 5.89
CA LEU A 78 -0.42 -3.91 4.54
C LEU A 78 -1.83 -4.08 3.98
N GLU A 79 -2.39 -5.29 4.01
CA GLU A 79 -3.73 -5.56 3.49
C GLU A 79 -4.78 -4.69 4.19
N LYS A 80 -4.75 -4.64 5.54
CA LYS A 80 -5.71 -3.85 6.32
C LYS A 80 -5.58 -2.35 6.08
N THR A 81 -4.36 -1.83 6.13
CA THR A 81 -4.13 -0.37 6.05
C THR A 81 -4.33 0.16 4.63
N PHE A 82 -3.93 -0.60 3.61
CA PHE A 82 -4.18 -0.22 2.21
C PHE A 82 -5.67 -0.33 1.86
N THR A 83 -6.39 -1.34 2.38
CA THR A 83 -7.85 -1.42 2.23
C THR A 83 -8.59 -0.29 2.95
N ALA A 84 -8.09 0.17 4.09
CA ALA A 84 -8.63 1.37 4.75
C ALA A 84 -8.34 2.66 3.94
N ALA A 85 -7.19 2.72 3.27
CA ALA A 85 -6.81 3.85 2.42
C ALA A 85 -7.65 3.93 1.13
N THR A 86 -8.05 2.79 0.55
CA THR A 86 -8.95 2.77 -0.63
C THR A 86 -10.36 3.29 -0.30
N THR A 87 -10.89 2.95 0.87
CA THR A 87 -12.24 3.38 1.32
C THR A 87 -12.31 4.86 1.71
N THR A 88 -11.18 5.46 2.10
CA THR A 88 -11.12 6.89 2.46
C THR A 88 -11.18 7.81 1.23
N GLY A 89 -10.89 7.29 0.03
CA GLY A 89 -10.86 8.07 -1.22
C GLY A 89 -12.11 7.98 -2.10
N ASN A 90 -13.18 7.33 -1.64
CA ASN A 90 -14.37 7.03 -2.45
C ASN A 90 -15.61 7.82 -2.00
#